data_AF-A0A9R0NXZ2-F1
#
_entry.id   AF-A0A9R0NXZ2-F1
#
_cell.length_a   1.000
_cell.length_b   1.000
_cell.length_c   1.000
_cell.angle_alpha   90.00
_cell.angle_beta   90.00
_cell.angle_gamma   90.00
#
_symmetry.space_group_name_H-M   'P 1'
#
loop_
_entity.id
_entity.type
_entity.pdbx_description
1 polymer ?
#
loop_
_entity_poly.entity_id
_entity_poly.type
_entity_poly.pdbx_seq_one_letter_code
_entity_poly.pdbx_strand_id
1 'polypeptide(L)'
;MTEPDQSYDPPQDTGEPDAVETDPAALNSAEDLDEDRIRADPLEEGMDPPEHWSGVTKYGMTPWEQAHPRGLGDRVGEENPDPAAEIPAGIDSRAGAPEDPDTGAEPEQPIQLEPVEGDGPPFDTEPDEVGVDAGSAVAAGPEQAAMHVEEER
;
A
#
# COMPACT_ATOMS: atom_id res chain seq x y z
N MET A 1 -3.75 54.41 7.75
CA MET A 1 -3.82 53.52 6.58
C MET A 1 -2.41 53.38 6.05
N THR A 2 -1.79 52.23 6.24
CA THR A 2 -0.52 51.89 5.58
C THR A 2 -0.90 51.01 4.40
N GLU A 3 -0.65 51.49 3.17
CA GLU A 3 -0.81 50.67 1.97
C GLU A 3 0.13 49.46 2.06
N PRO A 4 -0.31 48.26 1.64
CA PRO A 4 0.57 47.12 1.55
C PRO A 4 1.56 47.38 0.41
N ASP A 5 2.85 47.41 0.76
CA ASP A 5 3.98 47.43 -0.14
C ASP A 5 3.74 46.39 -1.25
N GLN A 6 3.46 46.86 -2.46
CA GLN A 6 3.41 46.01 -3.65
C GLN A 6 4.81 45.43 -3.80
N SER A 7 4.96 44.16 -3.44
CA SER A 7 6.19 43.36 -3.61
C SER A 7 6.44 43.13 -5.09
N TYR A 8 6.70 44.20 -5.83
CA TYR A 8 7.13 44.13 -7.21
C TYR A 8 8.64 43.94 -7.19
N ASP A 9 9.07 42.70 -7.42
CA ASP A 9 10.48 42.43 -7.67
C ASP A 9 10.85 43.15 -8.98
N PRO A 10 11.86 44.05 -8.97
CA PRO A 10 12.27 44.73 -10.18
C PRO A 10 12.70 43.70 -11.22
N PRO A 11 12.49 43.96 -12.53
CA PRO A 11 12.94 43.04 -13.57
C PRO A 11 14.43 42.75 -13.37
N GLN A 12 14.76 41.47 -13.21
CA GLN A 12 16.12 41.01 -13.04
C GLN A 12 16.92 41.41 -14.28
N ASP A 13 18.04 42.10 -14.07
CA ASP A 13 18.95 42.47 -15.15
C ASP A 13 19.68 41.19 -15.60
N THR A 14 19.19 40.57 -16.67
CA THR A 14 19.78 39.37 -17.26
C THR A 14 21.02 39.66 -18.12
N GLY A 15 21.47 40.93 -18.18
CA GLY A 15 22.61 41.35 -18.99
C GLY A 15 22.26 41.64 -20.45
N GLU A 16 23.28 42.02 -21.24
CA GLU A 16 23.13 42.16 -22.70
C GLU A 16 22.90 40.76 -23.31
N PRO A 17 21.92 40.62 -24.23
CA PRO A 17 21.64 39.35 -24.87
C PRO A 17 22.86 38.86 -25.65
N ASP A 18 23.18 37.57 -25.53
CA ASP A 18 24.30 36.98 -26.26
C ASP A 18 23.97 36.92 -27.78
N ALA A 19 24.99 36.65 -28.60
CA ALA A 19 24.87 36.60 -30.05
C ALA A 19 23.81 35.59 -30.53
N VAL A 20 23.59 34.51 -29.78
CA VAL A 20 22.56 33.50 -30.09
C VAL A 20 21.15 34.06 -29.88
N GLU A 21 20.96 34.94 -28.90
CA GLU A 21 19.66 35.54 -28.56
C GLU A 21 19.28 36.70 -29.48
N THR A 22 20.22 37.16 -30.32
CA THR A 22 20.02 38.25 -31.29
C THR A 22 20.14 37.79 -32.75
N ASP A 23 20.62 36.57 -33.01
CA ASP A 23 20.71 36.03 -34.36
C ASP A 23 19.33 35.57 -34.87
N PRO A 24 18.80 36.17 -35.96
CA PRO A 24 17.51 35.78 -36.52
C PRO A 24 17.47 34.32 -36.98
N ALA A 25 18.61 33.73 -37.40
CA ALA A 25 18.65 32.33 -37.79
C ALA A 25 18.52 31.39 -36.57
N ALA A 26 19.14 31.74 -35.45
CA ALA A 26 19.03 31.01 -34.20
C ALA A 26 17.62 31.12 -33.59
N LEU A 27 17.05 32.33 -33.55
CA LEU A 27 15.68 32.54 -33.05
C LEU A 27 14.65 31.79 -33.88
N ASN A 28 14.80 31.75 -35.21
CA ASN A 28 13.90 30.98 -36.07
C ASN A 28 13.98 29.46 -35.83
N SER A 29 15.18 28.95 -35.50
CA SER A 29 15.37 27.52 -35.20
C SER A 29 14.79 27.13 -33.82
N ALA A 30 14.75 28.07 -32.87
CA ALA A 30 14.15 27.84 -31.55
C ALA A 30 12.62 27.75 -31.63
N GLU A 31 11.98 28.62 -32.41
CA GLU A 31 10.51 28.59 -32.66
C GLU A 31 10.10 27.31 -33.43
N ASP A 32 10.97 26.75 -34.27
CA ASP A 32 10.69 25.47 -34.95
C ASP A 32 10.60 24.28 -33.98
N LEU A 33 11.09 24.41 -32.74
CA LEU A 33 11.05 23.38 -31.69
C LEU A 33 9.95 23.62 -30.64
N ASP A 34 9.08 24.60 -30.83
CA ASP A 34 7.93 24.81 -29.94
C ASP A 34 6.87 23.69 -30.12
N GLU A 35 6.05 23.52 -29.09
CA GLU A 35 5.01 22.49 -29.01
C GLU A 35 3.97 22.64 -30.14
N ASP A 36 3.60 23.87 -30.49
CA ASP A 36 2.63 24.19 -31.53
C ASP A 36 3.12 23.74 -32.93
N ARG A 37 4.45 23.79 -33.17
CA ARG A 37 5.07 23.42 -34.44
C ARG A 37 5.45 21.94 -34.51
N ILE A 38 6.05 21.39 -33.46
CA ILE A 38 6.42 19.96 -33.41
C ILE A 38 5.20 19.07 -33.17
N ARG A 39 4.06 19.65 -32.76
CA ARG A 39 2.79 18.97 -32.44
C ARG A 39 2.97 17.81 -31.46
N ALA A 40 3.94 17.94 -30.59
CA ALA A 40 4.29 16.97 -29.57
C ALA A 40 4.63 17.77 -28.32
N ASP A 41 3.85 17.58 -27.26
CA ASP A 41 4.20 18.09 -25.95
C ASP A 41 5.27 17.15 -25.35
N PRO A 42 6.47 17.63 -25.00
CA PRO A 42 7.47 16.83 -24.29
C PRO A 42 6.95 16.24 -22.97
N LEU A 43 5.87 16.78 -22.39
CA LEU A 43 5.20 16.25 -21.21
C LEU A 43 4.26 15.08 -21.54
N GLU A 44 3.75 14.96 -22.77
CA GLU A 44 2.80 13.89 -23.17
C GLU A 44 3.45 12.51 -23.17
N GLU A 45 4.71 12.39 -23.62
CA GLU A 45 5.43 11.11 -23.72
C GLU A 45 5.61 10.40 -22.35
N GLY A 46 5.50 11.15 -21.25
CA GLY A 46 5.54 10.60 -19.89
C GLY A 46 4.18 10.51 -19.19
N MET A 47 3.11 11.02 -19.79
CA MET A 47 1.79 11.12 -19.14
C MET A 47 0.96 9.84 -19.29
N ASP A 48 1.12 9.11 -20.40
CA ASP A 48 0.49 7.81 -20.55
C ASP A 48 1.35 6.73 -19.86
N PRO A 49 0.92 6.22 -18.69
CA PRO A 49 1.60 5.08 -18.10
C PRO A 49 1.53 3.93 -19.11
N PRO A 50 2.62 3.18 -19.32
CA PRO A 50 2.66 2.13 -20.34
C PRO A 50 1.49 1.18 -20.15
N GLU A 51 0.72 0.88 -21.20
CA GLU A 51 -0.51 0.05 -21.12
C GLU A 51 -0.28 -1.43 -20.72
N HIS A 52 0.94 -1.77 -20.34
CA HIS A 52 1.41 -3.12 -20.04
C HIS A 52 1.89 -3.25 -18.59
N TRP A 53 1.21 -2.62 -17.64
CA TRP A 53 1.39 -3.00 -16.24
C TRP A 53 1.05 -4.48 -16.14
N SER A 54 2.08 -5.31 -15.96
CA SER A 54 1.90 -6.73 -15.74
C SER A 54 1.07 -6.87 -14.47
N GLY A 55 -0.13 -7.43 -14.60
CA GLY A 55 -0.97 -7.75 -13.45
C GLY A 55 -0.15 -8.50 -12.41
N VAL A 56 -0.36 -8.19 -11.14
CA VAL A 56 0.37 -8.84 -10.05
C VAL A 56 -0.09 -10.29 -9.98
N THR A 57 0.83 -11.24 -10.22
CA THR A 57 0.55 -12.69 -10.14
C THR A 57 0.85 -13.30 -8.76
N LYS A 58 1.00 -12.44 -7.73
CA LYS A 58 1.26 -12.89 -6.35
C LYS A 58 -0.03 -13.39 -5.70
N TYR A 59 0.13 -14.16 -4.63
CA TYR A 59 -0.97 -14.67 -3.83
C TYR A 59 -1.87 -13.55 -3.28
N GLY A 60 -3.18 -13.81 -3.20
CA GLY A 60 -4.16 -12.87 -2.65
C GLY A 60 -5.01 -12.17 -3.71
N MET A 61 -4.89 -12.58 -4.97
CA MET A 61 -5.64 -12.01 -6.09
C MET A 61 -7.02 -12.66 -6.25
N THR A 62 -7.22 -13.85 -5.69
CA THR A 62 -8.52 -14.53 -5.74
C THR A 62 -9.27 -14.42 -4.39
N PRO A 63 -10.62 -14.44 -4.39
CA PRO A 63 -11.41 -14.41 -3.16
C PRO A 63 -11.07 -15.55 -2.20
N TRP A 64 -10.73 -16.73 -2.72
CA TRP A 64 -10.33 -17.87 -1.92
C TRP A 64 -9.00 -17.60 -1.19
N GLU A 65 -7.99 -17.07 -1.88
CA GLU A 65 -6.70 -16.75 -1.27
C GLU A 65 -6.81 -15.64 -0.22
N GLN A 66 -7.71 -14.68 -0.43
CA GLN A 66 -7.97 -13.63 0.57
C GLN A 66 -8.61 -14.20 1.85
N ALA A 67 -9.48 -15.20 1.71
CA ALA A 67 -10.09 -15.89 2.86
C ALA A 67 -9.12 -16.86 3.57
N HIS A 68 -8.06 -17.28 2.89
CA HIS A 68 -7.09 -18.25 3.40
C HIS A 68 -5.69 -17.60 3.43
N PRO A 69 -5.34 -16.82 4.45
CA PRO A 69 -4.03 -16.18 4.52
C PRO A 69 -2.88 -17.20 4.56
N ARG A 70 -1.76 -16.86 3.90
CA ARG A 70 -0.55 -17.69 3.92
C ARG A 70 0.12 -17.69 5.30
N GLY A 71 0.88 -18.76 5.55
CA GLY A 71 1.74 -18.87 6.72
C GLY A 71 2.69 -17.68 6.85
N LEU A 72 3.02 -17.30 8.09
CA LEU A 72 3.91 -16.17 8.36
C LEU A 72 5.31 -16.39 7.76
N GLY A 73 5.82 -17.63 7.81
CA GLY A 73 7.13 -17.97 7.26
C GLY A 73 7.24 -17.72 5.75
N ASP A 74 6.21 -18.06 4.99
CA ASP A 74 6.18 -17.81 3.54
C ASP A 74 6.19 -16.31 3.23
N ARG A 75 5.49 -15.51 4.05
CA ARG A 75 5.46 -14.04 3.90
C ARG A 75 6.79 -13.39 4.25
N VAL A 76 7.46 -13.84 5.31
CA VAL A 76 8.80 -13.35 5.70
C VAL A 76 9.85 -13.79 4.68
N GLY A 77 9.74 -14.99 4.11
CA GLY A 77 10.67 -15.46 3.09
C GLY A 77 10.61 -14.69 1.77
N GLU A 78 9.49 -14.02 1.49
CA GLU A 78 9.33 -13.13 0.33
C GLU A 78 9.85 -11.71 0.57
N GLU A 79 10.12 -11.34 1.83
CA GLU A 79 10.63 -10.03 2.21
C GLU A 79 12.12 -9.94 1.85
N ASN A 80 12.51 -8.82 1.21
CA ASN A 80 13.91 -8.50 0.99
C ASN A 80 14.39 -7.67 2.19
N PRO A 81 15.45 -8.06 2.92
CA PRO A 81 15.96 -7.26 4.03
C PRO A 81 16.39 -5.88 3.53
N ASP A 82 16.10 -4.86 4.34
CA ASP A 82 16.60 -3.51 4.08
C ASP A 82 18.13 -3.51 4.02
N PRO A 83 18.73 -2.70 3.13
CA PRO A 83 20.17 -2.52 3.15
C PRO A 83 20.58 -1.97 4.52
N ALA A 84 21.64 -2.53 5.10
CA ALA A 84 22.18 -2.04 6.35
C ALA A 84 22.47 -0.54 6.21
N ALA A 85 21.78 0.29 7.00
CA ALA A 85 22.11 1.69 7.08
C ALA A 85 23.57 1.80 7.52
N GLU A 86 24.39 2.51 6.73
CA GLU A 86 25.75 2.84 7.14
C GLU A 86 25.62 3.78 8.34
N ILE A 87 25.72 3.23 9.54
CA ILE A 87 25.74 4.03 10.76
C ILE A 87 27.03 4.85 10.70
N PRO A 88 26.96 6.19 10.59
CA PRO A 88 28.15 7.01 10.50
C PRO A 88 29.01 6.78 11.74
N ALA A 89 30.31 6.60 11.52
CA ALA A 89 31.27 6.36 12.60
C ALA A 89 31.18 7.49 13.64
N GLY A 90 30.61 7.20 14.80
CA GLY A 90 30.35 8.17 15.87
C GLY A 90 28.94 8.14 16.45
N ILE A 91 27.98 7.48 15.79
CA ILE A 91 26.69 7.15 16.42
C ILE A 91 26.90 5.85 17.20
N ASP A 92 26.96 5.95 18.53
CA ASP A 92 26.79 4.78 19.39
C ASP A 92 25.41 4.19 19.08
N SER A 93 25.37 2.95 18.61
CA SER A 93 24.11 2.24 18.31
C SER A 93 23.18 2.15 19.52
N ARG A 94 23.68 2.41 20.74
CA ARG A 94 22.90 2.53 21.97
C ARG A 94 22.21 3.88 22.16
N ALA A 95 22.65 4.93 21.48
CA ALA A 95 22.14 6.29 21.68
C ALA A 95 20.83 6.60 20.92
N GLY A 96 20.37 5.69 20.06
CA GLY A 96 19.18 5.90 19.21
C GLY A 96 18.08 4.84 19.35
N ALA A 97 18.28 3.78 20.13
CA ALA A 97 17.16 2.93 20.51
C ALA A 97 16.33 3.69 21.56
N PRO A 98 15.00 3.83 21.40
CA PRO A 98 14.19 4.20 22.56
C PRO A 98 14.52 3.16 23.63
N GLU A 99 15.09 3.63 24.73
CA GLU A 99 15.23 2.85 25.93
C GLU A 99 13.83 2.48 26.38
N ASP A 100 13.37 1.30 25.94
CA ASP A 100 12.17 0.72 26.48
C ASP A 100 12.43 0.55 27.99
N PRO A 101 11.67 1.25 28.87
CA PRO A 101 11.87 1.14 30.30
C PRO A 101 11.64 -0.30 30.81
N ASP A 102 11.02 -1.18 30.02
CA ASP A 102 10.89 -2.62 30.31
C ASP A 102 12.13 -3.45 29.92
N THR A 103 13.05 -2.94 29.10
CA THR A 103 14.26 -3.67 28.67
C THR A 103 15.42 -3.55 29.68
N GLY A 104 15.25 -2.76 30.75
CA GLY A 104 16.25 -2.59 31.81
C GLY A 104 16.25 -3.67 32.90
N ALA A 105 15.24 -4.54 32.93
CA ALA A 105 15.18 -5.63 33.88
C ALA A 105 15.68 -6.91 33.20
N GLU A 106 16.97 -7.22 33.33
CA GLU A 106 17.35 -8.63 33.29
C GLU A 106 16.56 -9.29 34.43
N PRO A 107 15.68 -10.27 34.15
CA PRO A 107 15.01 -10.97 35.24
C PRO A 107 16.11 -11.74 35.96
N GLU A 108 16.60 -11.20 37.07
CA GLU A 108 17.66 -11.83 37.88
C GLU A 108 17.23 -13.20 38.43
N GLN A 109 15.98 -13.61 38.19
CA GLN A 109 15.48 -14.96 38.38
C GLN A 109 14.49 -15.30 37.26
N PRO A 110 14.46 -16.54 36.73
CA PRO A 110 13.36 -16.98 35.89
C PRO A 110 12.05 -16.79 36.67
N ILE A 111 11.09 -16.09 36.07
CA ILE A 111 9.74 -15.95 36.64
C ILE A 111 9.17 -17.37 36.76
N GLN A 112 9.03 -17.86 37.98
CA GLN A 112 8.34 -19.10 38.26
C GLN A 112 6.84 -18.81 38.15
N LEU A 113 6.28 -19.11 36.98
CA LEU A 113 4.83 -19.14 36.80
C LEU A 113 4.29 -20.37 37.54
N GLU A 114 3.88 -20.16 38.78
CA GLU A 114 3.05 -21.15 39.47
C GLU A 114 1.64 -21.11 38.87
N PRO A 115 1.05 -22.28 38.52
CA PRO A 115 -0.28 -22.32 37.95
C PRO A 115 -1.27 -21.72 38.95
N VAL A 116 -1.80 -20.54 38.61
CA VAL A 116 -2.87 -19.94 39.38
C VAL A 116 -4.14 -20.75 39.12
N GLU A 117 -4.81 -21.13 40.20
CA GLU A 117 -6.08 -21.83 40.15
C GLU A 117 -7.07 -20.99 39.33
N GLY A 118 -7.39 -21.45 38.11
CA GLY A 118 -8.30 -20.75 37.18
C GLY A 118 -7.68 -20.23 35.88
N ASP A 119 -6.40 -20.49 35.59
CA ASP A 119 -5.77 -20.10 34.30
C ASP A 119 -6.04 -21.07 33.14
N GLY A 120 -6.76 -22.17 33.40
CA GLY A 120 -7.26 -23.05 32.36
C GLY A 120 -8.48 -22.45 31.65
N PRO A 121 -8.74 -22.80 30.38
CA PRO A 121 -10.06 -22.55 29.79
C PRO A 121 -11.14 -23.09 30.74
N PRO A 122 -12.29 -22.41 30.89
CA PRO A 122 -13.33 -22.87 31.81
C PRO A 122 -13.64 -24.33 31.50
N PHE A 123 -13.71 -25.17 32.53
CA PHE A 123 -14.16 -26.54 32.34
C PHE A 123 -15.56 -26.47 31.75
N ASP A 124 -15.72 -27.06 30.56
CA ASP A 124 -17.03 -27.22 29.97
C ASP A 124 -17.85 -28.14 30.87
N THR A 125 -18.78 -27.54 31.60
CA THR A 125 -19.74 -28.24 32.45
C THR A 125 -21.03 -28.59 31.71
N GLU A 126 -21.17 -28.18 30.45
CA GLU A 126 -22.34 -28.51 29.65
C GLU A 126 -22.26 -29.99 29.22
N PRO A 127 -23.36 -30.75 29.33
CA PRO A 127 -23.38 -32.11 28.83
C PRO A 127 -23.32 -32.11 27.30
N ASP A 128 -22.51 -32.99 26.70
CA ASP A 128 -22.50 -33.21 25.25
C ASP A 128 -23.91 -33.60 24.76
N GLU A 129 -24.59 -32.66 24.10
CA GLU A 129 -25.88 -32.91 23.46
C GLU A 129 -25.67 -33.78 22.21
N VAL A 130 -25.81 -35.09 22.36
CA VAL A 130 -25.89 -36.01 21.23
C VAL A 130 -27.30 -35.92 20.62
N GLY A 131 -27.40 -35.28 19.46
CA GLY A 131 -28.61 -35.30 18.65
C GLY A 131 -28.93 -36.74 18.23
N VAL A 132 -30.04 -37.28 18.74
CA VAL A 132 -30.54 -38.58 18.27
C VAL A 132 -30.99 -38.44 16.81
N ASP A 133 -30.45 -39.31 15.96
CA ASP A 133 -30.81 -39.43 14.54
C ASP A 133 -32.34 -39.58 14.41
N ALA A 134 -33.00 -38.49 14.02
CA ALA A 134 -34.38 -38.54 13.59
C ALA A 134 -34.39 -39.22 12.22
N GLY A 135 -34.61 -40.53 12.26
CA GLY A 135 -34.55 -41.42 11.12
C GLY A 135 -35.21 -40.88 9.86
N SER A 136 -34.58 -41.25 8.74
CA SER A 136 -34.95 -40.95 7.36
C SER A 136 -36.46 -40.92 7.07
N ALA A 137 -36.98 -39.72 6.80
CA ALA A 137 -38.26 -39.56 6.10
C ALA A 137 -37.99 -39.52 4.59
N VAL A 138 -38.22 -40.66 3.94
CA VAL A 138 -38.21 -40.80 2.48
C VAL A 138 -39.50 -40.22 1.89
N ALA A 139 -39.33 -39.38 0.87
CA ALA A 139 -40.22 -39.06 -0.26
C ALA A 139 -41.39 -38.07 -0.08
N ALA A 140 -41.35 -36.98 -0.86
CA ALA A 140 -42.36 -36.66 -1.89
C ALA A 140 -41.91 -35.53 -2.85
N GLY A 141 -41.53 -35.90 -4.08
CA GLY A 141 -42.06 -35.40 -5.36
C GLY A 141 -41.87 -33.92 -5.82
N PRO A 142 -41.94 -33.67 -7.16
CA PRO A 142 -41.46 -32.45 -7.81
C PRO A 142 -42.60 -31.50 -8.22
N GLU A 143 -42.55 -30.23 -7.82
CA GLU A 143 -43.44 -29.20 -8.34
C GLU A 143 -42.72 -27.88 -8.61
N GLN A 144 -42.31 -27.80 -9.87
CA GLN A 144 -42.08 -26.57 -10.62
C GLN A 144 -43.33 -25.68 -10.55
N ALA A 145 -43.18 -24.44 -10.08
CA ALA A 145 -44.08 -23.33 -10.38
C ALA A 145 -43.18 -22.06 -10.45
N ALA A 146 -42.57 -21.73 -11.59
CA ALA A 146 -43.18 -21.04 -12.72
C ALA A 146 -44.06 -19.86 -12.29
N MET A 147 -43.51 -18.64 -12.33
CA MET A 147 -44.19 -17.39 -12.75
C MET A 147 -43.18 -16.24 -12.88
N HIS A 148 -42.63 -16.04 -14.08
CA HIS A 148 -42.32 -14.72 -14.63
C HIS A 148 -42.59 -14.80 -16.13
N VAL A 149 -43.70 -14.18 -16.55
CA VAL A 149 -44.03 -13.95 -17.96
C VAL A 149 -43.44 -12.58 -18.31
N GLU A 150 -42.60 -12.56 -19.34
CA GLU A 150 -42.07 -11.37 -19.96
C GLU A 150 -43.14 -10.67 -20.83
N GLU A 151 -43.07 -9.34 -20.84
CA GLU A 151 -43.27 -8.42 -21.98
C GLU A 151 -44.25 -8.80 -23.12
N GLU A 152 -45.23 -7.93 -23.41
CA GLU A 152 -45.29 -7.23 -24.72
C GLU A 152 -46.37 -6.11 -24.74
N ARG A 153 -45.91 -4.94 -25.22
CA ARG A 153 -46.61 -3.84 -25.91
C ARG A 153 -47.09 -2.60 -25.15
#